data_AF-A0A2N9Y7X7-F1
#
_entry.id   AF-A0A2N9Y7X7-F1
#
_cell.length_a   1.000
_cell.length_b   1.000
_cell.length_c   1.000
_cell.angle_alpha   90.00
_cell.angle_beta   90.00
_cell.angle_gamma   90.00
#
_symmetry.space_group_name_H-M   'P 1'
#
loop_
_entity.id
_entity.type
_entity.pdbx_description
1 polymer ?
#
loop_
_entity_poly.entity_id
_entity_poly.type
_entity_poly.pdbx_seq_one_letter_code
_entity_poly.pdbx_strand_id
1 'polypeptide(L)'
;EIEEVRSVAVLYDEEVEPKGVTPLLRSARKVNKNSVTFGDPSTGTVGLHNVGQGKVVENSADAINGSQLFETNKTVASYLGGGAIYKDGVWSAPNFKVKTVTTDGQEEEKIYPDVASAFEGVGSSFTNIKNEITNQINHLQSDDSAVIHYDKDDKNGTVNYGSVTFGGKDKVATALHNVADGQIIKDSHDAITGGQINTIAGDLTKILGGQA
;
A
#
# COMPACT_ATOMS: atom_id res chain seq x y z
N GLU A 1 31.65 1.54 -65.50
CA GLU A 1 31.98 0.65 -64.36
C GLU A 1 30.74 -0.12 -63.98
N ILE A 2 30.84 -1.43 -63.80
CA ILE A 2 29.77 -2.21 -63.18
C ILE A 2 30.06 -2.17 -61.69
N GLU A 3 29.23 -1.44 -60.93
CA GLU A 3 29.27 -1.48 -59.47
C GLU A 3 29.04 -2.93 -59.01
N GLU A 4 29.95 -3.39 -58.16
CA GLU A 4 30.03 -4.75 -57.66
C GLU A 4 28.76 -5.07 -56.84
N VAL A 5 27.80 -5.80 -57.43
CA VAL A 5 26.65 -6.33 -56.69
C VAL A 5 27.15 -7.44 -55.78
N ARG A 6 27.51 -7.09 -54.54
CA ARG A 6 27.86 -8.05 -53.47
C ARG A 6 26.61 -8.63 -52.83
N SER A 7 25.79 -9.33 -53.58
CA SER A 7 24.74 -10.16 -52.98
C SER A 7 25.39 -11.42 -52.42
N VAL A 8 25.61 -11.46 -51.10
CA VAL A 8 25.99 -12.68 -50.37
C VAL A 8 24.71 -13.43 -50.02
N ALA A 9 24.55 -14.64 -50.54
CA ALA A 9 23.41 -15.48 -50.19
C ALA A 9 23.49 -15.92 -48.72
N VAL A 10 22.40 -15.76 -47.98
CA VAL A 10 22.22 -16.45 -46.70
C VAL A 10 21.88 -17.90 -47.02
N LEU A 11 22.74 -18.83 -46.59
CA LEU A 11 22.56 -20.26 -46.85
C LEU A 11 21.94 -20.93 -45.62
N TYR A 12 21.02 -21.86 -45.87
CA TYR A 12 20.47 -22.76 -44.87
C TYR A 12 21.55 -23.73 -44.36
N ASP A 13 21.41 -24.18 -43.12
CA ASP A 13 22.29 -25.20 -42.56
C ASP A 13 22.17 -26.52 -43.35
N GLU A 14 23.25 -27.28 -43.45
CA GLU A 14 23.25 -28.59 -44.12
C GLU A 14 22.72 -29.68 -43.18
N GLU A 15 21.93 -30.61 -43.71
CA GLU A 15 21.58 -31.80 -42.94
C GLU A 15 22.79 -32.73 -42.79
N VAL A 16 22.94 -33.35 -41.62
CA VAL A 16 23.98 -34.37 -41.40
C VAL A 16 23.68 -35.60 -42.25
N GLU A 17 24.50 -35.86 -43.27
CA GLU A 17 24.37 -37.05 -44.11
C GLU A 17 24.55 -38.34 -43.29
N PRO A 18 23.67 -39.34 -43.44
CA PRO A 18 23.84 -40.63 -42.78
C PRO A 18 25.10 -41.33 -43.30
N LYS A 19 25.90 -41.90 -42.39
CA LYS A 19 27.13 -42.63 -42.73
C LYS A 19 26.80 -43.84 -43.63
N GLY A 20 27.32 -43.87 -44.87
CA GLY A 20 27.30 -45.09 -45.72
C GLY A 20 26.78 -44.95 -47.16
N VAL A 21 26.51 -43.76 -47.69
CA VAL A 21 26.04 -43.58 -49.08
C VAL A 21 27.20 -43.47 -50.10
N THR A 22 27.13 -44.21 -51.21
CA THR A 22 28.10 -44.18 -52.32
C THR A 22 27.88 -42.96 -53.24
N PRO A 23 28.94 -42.26 -53.70
CA PRO A 23 28.81 -40.99 -54.40
C PRO A 23 28.67 -41.18 -55.92
N LEU A 24 27.47 -41.49 -56.44
CA LEU A 24 27.19 -41.44 -57.89
C LEU A 24 25.82 -40.87 -58.29
N LEU A 25 25.20 -40.06 -57.42
CA LEU A 25 24.34 -38.98 -57.87
C LEU A 25 24.80 -37.72 -57.15
N ARG A 26 25.00 -36.61 -57.88
CA ARG A 26 24.91 -35.29 -57.26
C ARG A 26 23.43 -35.09 -56.88
N SER A 27 22.98 -35.79 -55.83
CA SER A 27 21.75 -35.45 -55.13
C SER A 27 21.94 -34.01 -54.66
N ALA A 28 20.97 -33.13 -54.93
CA ALA A 28 21.00 -31.78 -54.41
C ALA A 28 21.26 -31.85 -52.90
N ARG A 29 22.23 -31.07 -52.41
CA ARG A 29 22.62 -31.07 -51.00
C ARG A 29 21.37 -30.81 -50.15
N LYS A 30 21.05 -31.72 -49.23
CA LYS A 30 19.85 -31.57 -48.39
C LYS A 30 20.11 -30.52 -47.32
N VAL A 31 19.26 -29.49 -47.28
CA VAL A 31 19.39 -28.33 -46.38
C VAL A 31 18.24 -28.27 -45.39
N ASN A 32 18.55 -27.86 -44.17
CA ASN A 32 17.58 -27.58 -43.12
C ASN A 32 16.93 -26.22 -43.35
N LYS A 33 15.67 -26.20 -43.79
CA LYS A 33 14.92 -24.96 -44.08
C LYS A 33 14.44 -24.22 -42.83
N ASN A 34 14.64 -24.79 -41.64
CA ASN A 34 14.18 -24.23 -40.38
C ASN A 34 15.30 -23.54 -39.59
N SER A 35 16.54 -23.54 -40.10
CA SER A 35 17.66 -22.89 -39.43
C SER A 35 18.69 -22.29 -40.38
N VAL A 36 19.33 -21.23 -39.89
CA VAL A 36 20.49 -20.58 -40.49
C VAL A 36 21.47 -20.32 -39.36
N THR A 37 22.70 -20.81 -39.49
CA THR A 37 23.79 -20.48 -38.56
C THR A 37 24.63 -19.34 -39.14
N PHE A 38 24.74 -18.25 -38.39
CA PHE A 38 25.59 -17.12 -38.76
C PHE A 38 27.00 -17.27 -38.17
N GLY A 39 28.02 -17.24 -39.02
CA GLY A 39 29.41 -17.41 -38.61
C GLY A 39 29.77 -18.87 -38.28
N ASP A 40 31.01 -19.08 -37.80
CA ASP A 40 31.44 -20.38 -37.27
C ASP A 40 31.27 -20.40 -35.75
N PRO A 41 30.39 -21.26 -35.19
CA PRO A 41 30.14 -21.34 -33.75
C PRO A 41 31.39 -21.59 -32.89
N SER A 42 32.46 -22.16 -33.47
CA SER A 42 33.73 -22.39 -32.77
C SER A 42 34.58 -21.12 -32.62
N THR A 43 34.28 -20.08 -33.42
CA THR A 43 35.01 -18.81 -33.44
C THR A 43 34.31 -17.68 -32.68
N GLY A 44 33.07 -17.92 -32.24
CA GLY A 44 32.25 -16.96 -31.49
C GLY A 44 30.98 -16.55 -32.22
N THR A 45 30.16 -15.72 -31.56
CA THR A 45 28.93 -15.17 -32.16
C THR A 45 29.23 -13.98 -33.06
N VAL A 46 28.46 -13.83 -34.12
CA VAL A 46 28.49 -12.65 -34.98
C VAL A 46 27.31 -11.73 -34.69
N GLY A 47 27.50 -10.43 -34.85
CA GLY A 47 26.42 -9.45 -34.75
C GLY A 47 25.54 -9.46 -36.01
N LEU A 48 24.22 -9.49 -35.82
CA LEU A 48 23.26 -9.22 -36.89
C LEU A 48 22.90 -7.73 -36.87
N HIS A 49 23.46 -6.98 -37.81
CA HIS A 49 23.28 -5.53 -37.91
C HIS A 49 22.34 -5.14 -39.05
N ASN A 50 21.88 -3.88 -39.04
CA ASN A 50 20.95 -3.34 -40.04
C ASN A 50 19.61 -4.11 -40.13
N VAL A 51 19.15 -4.67 -39.01
CA VAL A 51 17.83 -5.30 -38.90
C VAL A 51 16.78 -4.20 -38.79
N GLY A 52 15.85 -4.15 -39.75
CA GLY A 52 14.68 -3.28 -39.69
C GLY A 52 13.80 -3.58 -38.46
N GLN A 53 12.92 -2.67 -38.09
CA GLN A 53 11.98 -2.95 -36.99
C GLN A 53 10.99 -4.02 -37.43
N GLY A 54 10.99 -5.16 -36.75
CA GLY A 54 10.02 -6.23 -36.97
C GLY A 54 8.65 -5.90 -36.38
N LYS A 55 7.58 -6.50 -36.88
CA LYS A 55 6.26 -6.34 -36.26
C LYS A 55 6.24 -7.03 -34.89
N VAL A 56 5.72 -6.35 -33.87
CA VAL A 56 5.54 -6.91 -32.51
C VAL A 56 4.05 -7.19 -32.31
N VAL A 57 3.61 -8.37 -32.74
CA VAL A 57 2.22 -8.86 -32.68
C VAL A 57 2.21 -10.37 -32.42
N GLU A 58 1.07 -10.92 -31.97
CA GLU A 58 0.92 -12.28 -31.38
C GLU A 58 1.46 -13.45 -32.24
N ASN A 59 1.70 -13.31 -33.53
CA ASN A 59 2.25 -14.38 -34.39
C ASN A 59 3.29 -13.87 -35.40
N SER A 60 4.03 -12.82 -35.04
CA SER A 60 5.09 -12.29 -35.91
C SER A 60 6.26 -13.26 -36.02
N ALA A 61 6.77 -13.44 -37.24
CA ALA A 61 8.02 -14.15 -37.51
C ALA A 61 9.18 -13.18 -37.82
N ASP A 62 8.94 -11.87 -37.66
CA ASP A 62 9.94 -10.85 -37.92
C ASP A 62 10.98 -10.81 -36.79
N ALA A 63 12.26 -10.67 -37.15
CA ALA A 63 13.28 -10.33 -36.18
C ALA A 63 13.05 -8.91 -35.64
N ILE A 64 13.25 -8.72 -34.33
CA ILE A 64 13.24 -7.39 -33.69
C ILE A 64 14.67 -6.88 -33.53
N ASN A 65 14.82 -5.57 -33.49
CA ASN A 65 16.12 -4.94 -33.24
C ASN A 65 16.19 -4.28 -31.85
N GLY A 66 17.39 -3.82 -31.48
CA GLY A 66 17.63 -3.23 -30.16
C GLY A 66 16.80 -1.97 -29.87
N SER A 67 16.38 -1.20 -30.88
CA SER A 67 15.56 0.00 -30.66
C SER A 67 14.17 -0.34 -30.09
N GLN A 68 13.61 -1.47 -30.51
CA GLN A 68 12.29 -1.92 -30.05
C GLN A 68 12.33 -2.43 -28.61
N LEU A 69 13.36 -3.23 -28.27
CA LEU A 69 13.57 -3.67 -26.90
C LEU A 69 13.92 -2.51 -25.97
N PHE A 70 14.70 -1.55 -26.46
CA PHE A 70 15.04 -0.33 -25.72
C PHE A 70 13.80 0.49 -25.38
N GLU A 71 12.89 0.71 -26.34
CA GLU A 71 11.65 1.46 -26.08
C GLU A 71 10.78 0.75 -25.04
N THR A 72 10.60 -0.58 -25.16
CA THR A 72 9.89 -1.38 -24.15
C THR A 72 10.50 -1.20 -22.76
N ASN A 73 11.81 -1.35 -22.61
CA ASN A 73 12.48 -1.23 -21.32
C ASN A 73 12.36 0.20 -20.75
N LYS A 74 12.46 1.22 -21.60
CA LYS A 74 12.26 2.62 -21.22
C LYS A 74 10.83 2.88 -20.74
N THR A 75 9.82 2.33 -21.43
CA THR A 75 8.41 2.41 -20.99
C THR A 75 8.22 1.73 -19.64
N VAL A 76 8.74 0.52 -19.45
CA VAL A 76 8.64 -0.21 -18.17
C VAL A 76 9.29 0.59 -17.03
N ALA A 77 10.48 1.15 -17.24
CA ALA A 77 11.13 2.01 -16.24
C ALA A 77 10.26 3.22 -15.87
N SER A 78 9.60 3.85 -16.85
CA SER A 78 8.71 4.98 -16.60
C SER A 78 7.48 4.62 -15.77
N TYR A 79 6.94 3.41 -15.94
CA TYR A 79 5.80 2.92 -15.16
C TYR A 79 6.17 2.54 -13.73
N LEU A 80 7.38 2.03 -13.50
CA LEU A 80 7.88 1.79 -12.15
C LEU A 80 8.05 3.10 -11.37
N GLY A 81 8.47 4.19 -12.03
CA GLY A 81 8.74 5.45 -11.35
C GLY A 81 9.89 5.31 -10.35
N GLY A 82 9.86 6.05 -9.24
CA GLY A 82 10.87 5.92 -8.18
C GLY A 82 12.32 6.18 -8.64
N GLY A 83 12.54 6.85 -9.77
CA GLY A 83 13.87 7.01 -10.36
C GLY A 83 14.40 5.80 -11.12
N ALA A 84 13.58 4.79 -11.41
CA ALA A 84 13.94 3.72 -12.35
C ALA A 84 14.22 4.29 -13.74
N ILE A 85 15.33 3.86 -14.35
CA ILE A 85 15.77 4.34 -15.66
C ILE A 85 16.32 3.14 -16.44
N TYR A 86 15.98 3.08 -17.73
CA TYR A 86 16.70 2.26 -18.70
C TYR A 86 17.39 3.17 -19.71
N LYS A 87 18.73 3.16 -19.72
CA LYS A 87 19.53 4.03 -20.58
C LYS A 87 20.83 3.33 -20.98
N ASP A 88 21.22 3.48 -22.23
CA ASP A 88 22.48 2.94 -22.77
C ASP A 88 22.64 1.42 -22.53
N GLY A 89 21.53 0.68 -22.56
CA GLY A 89 21.50 -0.77 -22.32
C GLY A 89 21.54 -1.18 -20.84
N VAL A 90 21.61 -0.23 -19.91
CA VAL A 90 21.77 -0.46 -18.47
C VAL A 90 20.49 -0.11 -17.72
N TRP A 91 20.09 -0.99 -16.80
CA TRP A 91 19.00 -0.78 -15.86
C TRP A 91 19.47 -0.08 -14.58
N SER A 92 18.72 0.91 -14.14
CA SER A 92 18.80 1.52 -12.81
C SER A 92 17.51 1.19 -12.04
N ALA A 93 17.66 0.60 -10.85
CA ALA A 93 16.53 0.20 -10.01
C ALA A 93 15.78 1.41 -9.42
N PRO A 94 14.48 1.31 -9.14
CA PRO A 94 13.74 2.35 -8.43
C PRO A 94 14.19 2.45 -6.98
N ASN A 95 13.91 3.62 -6.38
CA ASN A 95 13.97 3.90 -4.96
C ASN A 95 12.67 4.62 -4.58
N PHE A 96 11.72 3.87 -4.01
CA PHE A 96 10.44 4.39 -3.58
C PHE A 96 10.58 5.08 -2.23
N LYS A 97 10.42 6.39 -2.21
CA LYS A 97 10.32 7.17 -0.97
C LYS A 97 8.89 7.10 -0.46
N VAL A 98 8.70 6.47 0.68
CA VAL A 98 7.39 6.28 1.31
C VAL A 98 7.46 6.83 2.72
N LYS A 99 6.51 7.71 3.06
CA LYS A 99 6.27 8.08 4.44
C LYS A 99 5.49 6.97 5.13
N THR A 100 6.06 6.43 6.19
CA THR A 100 5.45 5.40 7.03
C THR A 100 5.16 5.95 8.42
N VAL A 101 4.26 5.28 9.13
CA VAL A 101 3.95 5.60 10.54
C VAL A 101 4.60 4.54 11.42
N THR A 102 5.35 4.97 12.43
CA THR A 102 6.02 4.11 13.40
C THR A 102 5.03 3.55 14.43
N THR A 103 5.49 2.63 15.28
CA THR A 103 4.66 2.01 16.33
C THR A 103 4.17 2.99 17.40
N ASP A 104 4.85 4.12 17.54
CA ASP A 104 4.56 5.26 18.42
C ASP A 104 3.79 6.39 17.73
N GLY A 105 3.29 6.13 16.51
CA GLY A 105 2.42 7.06 15.78
C GLY A 105 3.13 8.22 15.09
N GLN A 106 4.47 8.21 15.04
CA GLN A 106 5.27 9.25 14.38
C GLN A 106 5.44 8.95 12.88
N GLU A 107 5.58 10.00 12.07
CA GLU A 107 5.95 9.85 10.65
C GLU A 107 7.45 9.66 10.47
N GLU A 108 7.85 8.75 9.57
CA GLU A 108 9.22 8.60 9.10
C GLU A 108 9.24 8.40 7.57
N GLU A 109 10.26 8.92 6.88
CA GLU A 109 10.47 8.62 5.46
C GLU A 109 11.41 7.42 5.33
N LYS A 110 11.00 6.40 4.57
CA LYS A 110 11.79 5.22 4.24
C LYS A 110 11.96 5.08 2.74
N ILE A 111 13.08 4.46 2.34
CA ILE A 111 13.42 4.19 0.95
C ILE A 111 13.33 2.69 0.72
N TYR A 112 12.56 2.29 -0.28
CA TYR A 112 12.33 0.89 -0.66
C TYR A 112 12.84 0.61 -2.08
N PRO A 113 13.60 -0.47 -2.32
CA PRO A 113 14.21 -0.75 -3.62
C PRO A 113 13.24 -1.35 -4.65
N ASP A 114 12.05 -1.77 -4.21
CA ASP A 114 11.07 -2.44 -5.05
C ASP A 114 9.63 -2.14 -4.58
N VAL A 115 8.67 -2.50 -5.44
CA VAL A 115 7.25 -2.22 -5.22
C VAL A 115 6.70 -3.03 -4.03
N ALA A 116 7.12 -4.29 -3.86
CA ALA A 116 6.58 -5.15 -2.82
C ALA A 116 7.01 -4.64 -1.43
N SER A 117 8.29 -4.35 -1.24
CA SER A 117 8.80 -3.82 0.03
C SER A 117 8.23 -2.43 0.36
N ALA A 118 8.00 -1.57 -0.65
CA ALA A 118 7.30 -0.31 -0.47
C ALA A 118 5.87 -0.51 0.07
N PHE A 119 5.12 -1.44 -0.51
CA PHE A 119 3.76 -1.76 -0.04
C PHE A 119 3.75 -2.46 1.33
N GLU A 120 4.75 -3.27 1.67
CA GLU A 120 4.91 -3.81 3.02
C GLU A 120 5.10 -2.70 4.07
N GLY A 121 5.85 -1.65 3.73
CA GLY A 121 6.00 -0.45 4.55
C GLY A 121 4.68 0.30 4.78
N VAL A 122 3.87 0.47 3.73
CA VAL A 122 2.52 1.03 3.84
C VAL A 122 1.62 0.15 4.70
N GLY A 123 1.66 -1.17 4.51
CA GLY A 123 0.88 -2.14 5.29
C GLY A 123 1.23 -2.11 6.79
N SER A 124 2.51 -1.95 7.10
CA SER A 124 2.98 -1.76 8.47
C SER A 124 2.44 -0.46 9.08
N SER A 125 2.41 0.63 8.30
CA SER A 125 1.83 1.91 8.74
C SER A 125 0.34 1.78 9.07
N PHE A 126 -0.44 1.07 8.24
CA PHE A 126 -1.85 0.80 8.55
C PHE A 126 -2.03 -0.05 9.81
N THR A 127 -1.14 -1.02 10.03
CA THR A 127 -1.14 -1.82 11.27
C THR A 127 -0.87 -0.94 12.49
N ASN A 128 0.12 -0.06 12.41
CA ASN A 128 0.47 0.85 13.50
C ASN A 128 -0.66 1.84 13.80
N ILE A 129 -1.26 2.45 12.78
CA ILE A 129 -2.43 3.34 12.94
C ILE A 129 -3.61 2.59 13.58
N LYS A 130 -3.90 1.36 13.13
CA LYS A 130 -4.96 0.53 13.72
C LYS A 130 -4.71 0.29 15.22
N ASN A 131 -3.46 -0.01 15.58
CA ASN A 131 -3.08 -0.25 16.97
C ASN A 131 -3.24 1.02 17.82
N GLU A 132 -2.80 2.17 17.31
CA GLU A 132 -2.94 3.45 18.02
C GLU A 132 -4.41 3.83 18.23
N ILE A 133 -5.27 3.67 17.21
CA ILE A 133 -6.71 3.87 17.35
C ILE A 133 -7.30 2.93 18.42
N THR A 134 -6.88 1.66 18.41
CA THR A 134 -7.33 0.67 19.41
C THR A 134 -6.91 1.08 20.82
N ASN A 135 -5.67 1.55 20.99
CA ASN A 135 -5.15 2.03 22.27
C ASN A 135 -5.92 3.25 22.77
N GLN A 136 -6.17 4.24 21.90
CA GLN A 136 -6.96 5.42 22.25
C GLN A 136 -8.40 5.06 22.65
N ILE A 137 -9.06 4.15 21.92
CA ILE A 137 -10.41 3.67 22.27
C ILE A 137 -10.39 2.97 23.63
N ASN A 138 -9.40 2.10 23.89
CA ASN A 138 -9.28 1.41 25.17
C ASN A 138 -9.04 2.39 26.32
N HIS A 139 -8.20 3.41 26.12
CA HIS A 139 -7.98 4.45 27.12
C HIS A 139 -9.27 5.24 27.39
N LEU A 140 -10.04 5.58 26.35
CA LEU A 140 -11.36 6.20 26.49
C LEU A 140 -12.40 5.32 27.19
N GLN A 141 -12.18 4.01 27.32
CA GLN A 141 -13.09 3.07 28.01
C GLN A 141 -12.54 2.58 29.36
N SER A 142 -11.34 3.02 29.73
CA SER A 142 -10.64 2.60 30.94
C SER A 142 -11.07 3.42 32.15
N ASP A 143 -10.83 2.87 33.34
CA ASP A 143 -11.16 3.55 34.60
C ASP A 143 -10.28 4.80 34.84
N ASP A 144 -9.15 4.92 34.15
CA ASP A 144 -8.26 6.08 34.15
C ASP A 144 -8.71 7.19 33.17
N SER A 145 -9.79 6.96 32.42
CA SER A 145 -10.32 7.96 31.49
C SER A 145 -10.92 9.16 32.23
N ALA A 146 -10.79 10.34 31.64
CA ALA A 146 -11.55 11.52 32.07
C ALA A 146 -13.02 11.50 31.62
N VAL A 147 -13.43 10.49 30.84
CA VAL A 147 -14.79 10.34 30.35
C VAL A 147 -15.70 9.80 31.45
N ILE A 148 -16.94 10.32 31.51
CA ILE A 148 -17.97 9.77 32.40
C ILE A 148 -18.55 8.51 31.76
N HIS A 149 -18.51 7.41 32.50
CA HIS A 149 -19.06 6.13 32.08
C HIS A 149 -20.32 5.78 32.87
N TYR A 150 -21.22 5.05 32.24
CA TYR A 150 -22.21 4.27 32.97
C TYR A 150 -21.51 3.23 33.84
N ASP A 151 -22.09 2.94 35.00
CA ASP A 151 -21.56 1.90 35.87
C ASP A 151 -21.62 0.54 35.17
N LYS A 152 -20.73 -0.38 35.57
CA LYS A 152 -20.75 -1.77 35.13
C LYS A 152 -21.22 -2.66 36.27
N ASP A 153 -21.96 -3.71 35.95
CA ASP A 153 -22.32 -4.73 36.95
C ASP A 153 -21.06 -5.48 37.39
N ASP A 154 -20.79 -5.48 38.71
CA ASP A 154 -19.59 -6.06 39.31
C ASP A 154 -19.42 -7.57 39.04
N LYS A 155 -20.49 -8.29 38.68
CA LYS A 155 -20.48 -9.75 38.49
C LYS A 155 -20.23 -10.16 37.05
N ASN A 156 -20.72 -9.40 36.08
CA ASN A 156 -20.66 -9.79 34.66
C ASN A 156 -20.07 -8.72 33.74
N GLY A 157 -19.73 -7.53 34.25
CA GLY A 157 -19.13 -6.44 33.49
C GLY A 157 -20.05 -5.78 32.46
N THR A 158 -21.34 -6.12 32.45
CA THR A 158 -22.32 -5.50 31.53
C THR A 158 -22.61 -4.07 31.96
N VAL A 159 -22.92 -3.22 30.98
CA VAL A 159 -23.22 -1.80 31.23
C VAL A 159 -24.57 -1.67 31.93
N ASN A 160 -24.59 -0.97 33.07
CA ASN A 160 -25.79 -0.56 33.78
C ASN A 160 -26.18 0.88 33.38
N TYR A 161 -27.13 1.01 32.46
CA TYR A 161 -27.63 2.32 32.01
C TYR A 161 -28.46 3.08 33.06
N GLY A 162 -28.71 2.49 34.25
CA GLY A 162 -29.46 3.13 35.33
C GLY A 162 -28.62 3.97 36.28
N SER A 163 -27.27 3.92 36.20
CA SER A 163 -26.41 4.67 37.13
C SER A 163 -25.07 5.10 36.54
N VAL A 164 -24.54 6.17 37.12
CA VAL A 164 -23.22 6.74 36.87
C VAL A 164 -22.60 7.08 38.22
N THR A 165 -21.42 6.55 38.50
CA THR A 165 -20.64 6.86 39.70
C THR A 165 -19.53 7.85 39.36
N PHE A 166 -19.61 9.08 39.87
CA PHE A 166 -18.58 10.09 39.65
C PHE A 166 -17.38 9.91 40.57
N GLY A 167 -16.17 10.02 40.02
CA GLY A 167 -14.91 10.00 40.79
C GLY A 167 -14.50 8.63 41.34
N GLY A 168 -15.38 7.61 41.30
CA GLY A 168 -15.13 6.25 41.76
C GLY A 168 -15.64 5.96 43.17
N LYS A 169 -15.92 4.68 43.44
CA LYS A 169 -16.33 4.19 44.77
C LYS A 169 -15.19 4.45 45.76
N ASP A 170 -15.51 5.05 46.91
CA ASP A 170 -14.56 5.39 47.98
C ASP A 170 -13.57 6.53 47.68
N LYS A 171 -13.85 7.35 46.67
CA LYS A 171 -13.11 8.58 46.37
C LYS A 171 -13.86 9.81 46.90
N VAL A 172 -13.19 10.97 46.86
CA VAL A 172 -13.83 12.24 47.22
C VAL A 172 -15.00 12.49 46.28
N ALA A 173 -16.15 12.87 46.84
CA ALA A 173 -17.34 13.18 46.05
C ALA A 173 -17.03 14.25 45.00
N THR A 174 -17.49 14.01 43.76
CA THR A 174 -17.32 14.97 42.66
C THR A 174 -18.44 16.00 42.73
N ALA A 175 -18.08 17.27 42.82
CA ALA A 175 -19.05 18.35 42.67
C ALA A 175 -19.41 18.55 41.19
N LEU A 176 -20.71 18.63 40.88
CA LEU A 176 -21.19 18.92 39.54
C LEU A 176 -21.50 20.41 39.42
N HIS A 177 -20.78 21.11 38.56
CA HIS A 177 -20.88 22.55 38.35
C HIS A 177 -21.37 22.89 36.96
N ASN A 178 -21.74 24.16 36.74
CA ASN A 178 -22.24 24.66 35.46
C ASN A 178 -23.48 23.88 34.95
N VAL A 179 -24.34 23.47 35.89
CA VAL A 179 -25.64 22.85 35.61
C VAL A 179 -26.67 23.97 35.52
N ALA A 180 -27.44 24.00 34.43
CA ALA A 180 -28.55 24.93 34.29
C ALA A 180 -29.71 24.56 35.23
N ASP A 181 -30.52 25.55 35.61
CA ASP A 181 -31.70 25.33 36.45
C ASP A 181 -32.69 24.36 35.76
N GLY A 182 -33.05 23.30 36.48
CA GLY A 182 -33.99 22.28 35.99
C GLY A 182 -35.45 22.71 36.15
N GLN A 183 -36.35 22.18 35.34
CA GLN A 183 -37.77 22.47 35.49
C GLN A 183 -38.35 21.78 36.74
N ILE A 184 -39.01 22.55 37.60
CA ILE A 184 -39.71 22.04 38.78
C ILE A 184 -41.18 21.83 38.43
N ILE A 185 -41.47 20.73 37.74
CA ILE A 185 -42.82 20.30 37.34
C ILE A 185 -43.01 18.80 37.61
N LYS A 186 -44.26 18.35 37.58
CA LYS A 186 -44.59 16.92 37.73
C LYS A 186 -43.90 16.10 36.62
N ASP A 187 -43.24 15.02 37.02
CA ASP A 187 -42.54 14.07 36.14
C ASP A 187 -41.27 14.64 35.43
N SER A 188 -40.69 15.74 35.95
CA SER A 188 -39.38 16.24 35.49
C SER A 188 -38.23 15.31 35.87
N HIS A 189 -37.23 15.19 34.99
CA HIS A 189 -36.00 14.43 35.19
C HIS A 189 -34.74 15.33 35.18
N ASP A 190 -34.93 16.64 35.26
CA ASP A 190 -33.83 17.60 35.26
C ASP A 190 -33.11 17.60 36.62
N ALA A 191 -31.80 17.87 36.59
CA ALA A 191 -31.06 18.18 37.80
C ALA A 191 -31.51 19.54 38.36
N ILE A 192 -31.75 19.61 39.67
CA ILE A 192 -32.08 20.86 40.37
C ILE A 192 -30.80 21.47 40.94
N THR A 193 -30.60 22.77 40.71
CA THR A 193 -29.39 23.47 41.16
C THR A 193 -29.53 23.98 42.60
N GLY A 194 -28.38 24.30 43.21
CA GLY A 194 -28.37 24.95 44.52
C GLY A 194 -29.07 26.32 44.55
N GLY A 195 -29.07 27.07 43.44
CA GLY A 195 -29.75 28.37 43.33
C GLY A 195 -31.28 28.25 43.46
N GLN A 196 -31.85 27.21 42.85
CA GLN A 196 -33.28 26.92 42.95
C GLN A 196 -33.69 26.53 44.37
N ILE A 197 -32.92 25.65 45.01
CA ILE A 197 -33.18 25.22 46.41
C ILE A 197 -33.04 26.41 47.37
N ASN A 198 -32.02 27.26 47.18
CA ASN A 198 -31.82 28.46 47.99
C ASN A 198 -33.00 29.43 47.87
N THR A 199 -33.56 29.59 46.66
CA THR A 199 -34.76 30.41 46.43
C THR A 199 -35.96 29.87 47.21
N ILE A 200 -36.23 28.57 47.10
CA ILE A 200 -37.34 27.90 47.82
C ILE A 200 -37.17 28.05 49.35
N ALA A 201 -35.97 27.83 49.87
CA ALA A 201 -35.67 27.98 51.30
C ALA A 201 -35.88 29.44 51.78
N GLY A 202 -35.51 30.42 50.95
CA GLY A 202 -35.75 31.84 51.21
C GLY A 202 -37.23 32.18 51.28
N ASP A 203 -38.04 31.67 50.35
CA ASP A 203 -39.49 31.92 50.35
C ASP A 203 -40.20 31.22 51.52
N LEU A 204 -39.77 30.02 51.91
CA LEU A 204 -40.28 29.34 53.09
C LEU A 204 -40.03 30.12 54.37
N THR A 205 -38.83 30.70 54.51
CA THR A 205 -38.46 31.50 55.70
C THR A 205 -39.36 32.72 55.87
N LYS A 206 -39.72 33.39 54.75
CA LYS A 206 -40.64 34.53 54.75
C LYS A 206 -42.06 34.13 55.20
N ILE A 207 -42.54 32.97 54.77
CA ILE A 207 -43.88 32.46 55.11
C ILE A 207 -43.95 32.12 56.61
N LEU A 208 -42.90 31.50 57.16
CA LEU A 208 -42.88 31.05 58.56
C LEU A 208 -42.53 32.15 59.57
N GLY A 209 -42.40 33.40 59.13
CA GLY A 209 -42.17 34.53 60.03
C GLY A 209 -40.77 34.60 60.62
N GLY A 210 -39.79 33.91 60.01
CA GLY A 210 -38.37 34.06 60.34
C GLY A 210 -37.85 35.40 59.84
N GLN A 211 -38.16 36.49 60.55
CA GLN A 211 -37.32 37.68 60.50
C GLN A 211 -35.96 37.26 61.07
N ALA A 212 -34.92 37.33 60.23
CA ALA A 212 -33.53 37.23 60.68
C ALA A 212 -33.21 38.34 61.70
#